data_AF-A0A9R0TWB8-F1
#
_entry.id   AF-A0A9R0TWB8-F1
#
_cell.length_a   1.000
_cell.length_b   1.000
_cell.length_c   1.000
_cell.angle_alpha   90.00
_cell.angle_beta   90.00
_cell.angle_gamma   90.00
#
_symmetry.space_group_name_H-M   'P 1'
#
loop_
_entity.id
_entity.type
_entity.pdbx_description
1 polymer ?
#
loop_
_entity_poly.entity_id
_entity_poly.type
_entity_poly.pdbx_seq_one_letter_code
_entity_poly.pdbx_strand_id
1 'polypeptide(L)'
;MFPASYTYDRVFDPECSTRQVYDEGAKEVALSVLSGINSSIFAYGQTSSGKTYTMVGITEHSMAEIYAYIDQHADREFILKFSAMEIYNEAVMDLLSSDATPLRLLDDPEKGTVVEKLTEETLRDKGHLLELLAVCEAQRQIGETALNETSSRSHQILRLVGALMALSH
;
A
#
# COMPACT_ATOMS: atom_id res chain seq x y z
N MET A 1 -28.06 22.57 -21.11
CA MET A 1 -26.70 22.52 -20.54
C MET A 1 -26.04 21.30 -21.15
N PHE A 2 -24.97 21.47 -21.93
CA PHE A 2 -24.23 20.32 -22.45
C PHE A 2 -23.45 19.67 -21.29
N PRO A 3 -23.36 18.32 -21.23
CA PRO A 3 -22.57 17.67 -20.19
C PRO A 3 -21.11 18.12 -20.30
N ALA A 4 -20.49 18.40 -19.16
CA ALA A 4 -19.06 18.65 -19.12
C ALA A 4 -18.31 17.37 -19.54
N SER A 5 -17.36 17.51 -20.45
CA SER A 5 -16.47 16.43 -20.86
C SER A 5 -15.13 16.61 -20.15
N TYR A 6 -14.61 15.52 -19.61
CA TYR A 6 -13.32 15.47 -18.92
C TYR A 6 -12.44 14.43 -19.61
N THR A 7 -11.15 14.74 -19.74
CA THR A 7 -10.16 13.85 -20.36
C THR A 7 -9.21 13.33 -19.28
N TYR A 8 -8.95 12.04 -19.33
CA TYR A 8 -8.02 11.32 -18.45
C TYR A 8 -7.16 10.39 -19.29
N ASP A 9 -6.03 9.92 -18.76
CA ASP A 9 -5.19 8.92 -19.43
C ASP A 9 -5.97 7.63 -19.71
N ARG A 10 -6.80 7.21 -18.74
CA ARG A 10 -7.74 6.09 -18.87
C ARG A 10 -9.02 6.33 -18.06
N VAL A 11 -10.11 5.73 -18.52
CA VAL A 11 -11.40 5.66 -17.82
C VAL A 11 -11.85 4.20 -17.85
N PHE A 12 -12.24 3.67 -16.70
CA PHE A 12 -12.71 2.28 -16.55
C PHE A 12 -14.21 2.26 -16.27
N ASP A 13 -14.94 1.47 -17.05
CA ASP A 13 -16.38 1.28 -16.89
C ASP A 13 -16.70 0.35 -15.72
N PRO A 14 -17.94 0.35 -15.19
CA PRO A 14 -18.35 -0.54 -14.09
C PRO A 14 -18.17 -2.04 -14.37
N GLU A 15 -18.14 -2.44 -15.64
CA GLU A 15 -17.92 -3.82 -16.07
C GLU A 15 -16.43 -4.22 -16.11
N CYS A 16 -15.52 -3.25 -15.94
CA CYS A 16 -14.08 -3.53 -15.88
C CYS A 16 -13.76 -4.30 -14.60
N SER A 17 -13.09 -5.44 -14.76
CA SER A 17 -12.58 -6.19 -13.63
C SER A 17 -11.44 -5.45 -12.93
N THR A 18 -11.28 -5.70 -11.63
CA THR A 18 -10.13 -5.22 -10.84
C THR A 18 -8.80 -5.59 -11.48
N ARG A 19 -8.73 -6.75 -12.12
CA ARG A 19 -7.54 -7.21 -12.85
C ARG A 19 -7.22 -6.29 -14.04
N GLN A 20 -8.21 -5.89 -14.83
CA GLN A 20 -8.01 -4.95 -15.94
C GLN A 20 -7.58 -3.58 -15.45
N VAL A 21 -8.21 -3.06 -14.37
CA VAL A 21 -7.82 -1.80 -13.75
C VAL A 21 -6.35 -1.84 -13.28
N TYR A 22 -5.93 -2.96 -12.71
CA TYR A 22 -4.53 -3.17 -12.34
C TYR A 22 -3.61 -3.22 -13.57
N ASP A 23 -3.87 -4.13 -14.51
CA ASP A 23 -3.00 -4.39 -15.67
C ASP A 23 -2.79 -3.13 -16.52
N GLU A 24 -3.84 -2.33 -16.71
CA GLU A 24 -3.82 -1.16 -17.58
C GLU A 24 -3.52 0.16 -16.87
N GLY A 25 -3.77 0.25 -15.55
CA GLY A 25 -3.68 1.50 -14.80
C GLY A 25 -2.58 1.56 -13.76
N ALA A 26 -2.27 0.45 -13.08
CA ALA A 26 -1.40 0.45 -11.89
C ALA A 26 -0.13 -0.41 -12.05
N LYS A 27 -0.15 -1.40 -12.95
CA LYS A 27 0.90 -2.42 -13.07
C LYS A 27 2.29 -1.83 -13.31
N GLU A 28 2.44 -0.91 -14.25
CA GLU A 28 3.75 -0.30 -14.55
C GLU A 28 4.32 0.44 -13.33
N VAL A 29 3.49 1.20 -12.62
CA VAL A 29 3.87 1.93 -11.41
C VAL A 29 4.19 0.97 -10.27
N ALA A 30 3.40 -0.09 -10.10
CA ALA A 30 3.61 -1.09 -9.06
C ALA A 30 4.92 -1.86 -9.25
N LEU A 31 5.25 -2.25 -10.49
CA LEU A 31 6.42 -3.05 -10.80
C LEU A 31 7.71 -2.24 -10.95
N SER A 32 7.64 -0.92 -11.08
CA SER A 32 8.85 -0.09 -11.17
C SER A 32 9.74 -0.19 -9.93
N VAL A 33 9.18 -0.61 -8.78
CA VAL A 33 9.93 -0.90 -7.55
C VAL A 33 10.99 -1.98 -7.77
N LEU A 34 10.74 -2.95 -8.65
CA LEU A 34 11.69 -4.01 -9.00
C LEU A 34 12.91 -3.47 -9.77
N SER A 35 12.75 -2.29 -10.38
CA SER A 35 13.82 -1.54 -11.04
C SER A 35 14.48 -0.49 -10.14
N GLY A 36 14.17 -0.50 -8.84
CA GLY A 36 14.71 0.46 -7.86
C GLY A 36 14.08 1.85 -7.92
N ILE A 37 12.91 1.99 -8.54
CA ILE A 37 12.20 3.27 -8.65
C ILE A 37 11.13 3.37 -7.57
N ASN A 38 11.18 4.44 -6.77
CA ASN A 38 10.13 4.74 -5.80
C ASN A 38 8.83 5.11 -6.52
N SER A 39 7.73 4.47 -6.11
CA SER A 39 6.42 4.63 -6.73
C SER A 39 5.32 4.77 -5.69
N SER A 40 4.22 5.41 -6.09
CA SER A 40 3.06 5.60 -5.23
C SER A 40 1.78 5.54 -6.03
N ILE A 41 0.79 4.82 -5.50
CA ILE A 41 -0.54 4.68 -6.08
C ILE A 41 -1.54 5.14 -5.02
N PHE A 42 -2.41 6.07 -5.39
CA PHE A 42 -3.41 6.63 -4.49
C PHE A 42 -4.81 6.44 -5.08
N ALA A 43 -5.77 6.10 -4.22
CA ALA A 43 -7.18 6.10 -4.57
C ALA A 43 -7.85 7.33 -3.94
N TYR A 44 -8.52 8.13 -4.76
CA TYR A 44 -9.24 9.33 -4.33
C TYR A 44 -10.69 9.30 -4.81
N GLY A 45 -11.61 9.81 -3.98
CA GLY A 45 -13.04 9.80 -4.26
C GLY A 45 -13.89 9.86 -2.99
N GLN A 46 -15.18 10.08 -3.15
CA GLN A 46 -16.13 10.14 -2.02
C GLN A 46 -16.28 8.78 -1.29
N THR A 47 -16.86 8.78 -0.10
CA THR A 47 -17.22 7.54 0.60
C THR A 47 -18.11 6.67 -0.28
N SER A 48 -17.91 5.35 -0.23
CA SER A 48 -18.62 4.37 -1.08
C SER A 48 -18.34 4.45 -2.58
N SER A 49 -17.30 5.18 -3.02
CA SER A 49 -16.89 5.25 -4.43
C SER A 49 -15.97 4.11 -4.90
N GLY A 50 -15.74 3.10 -4.06
CA GLY A 50 -14.89 1.95 -4.42
C GLY A 50 -13.38 2.08 -4.14
N LYS A 51 -12.91 3.14 -3.46
CA LYS A 51 -11.46 3.33 -3.16
C LYS A 51 -10.79 2.10 -2.54
N THR A 52 -11.36 1.58 -1.45
CA THR A 52 -10.84 0.41 -0.73
C THR A 52 -10.88 -0.83 -1.63
N TYR A 53 -11.98 -1.04 -2.35
CA TYR A 53 -12.14 -2.16 -3.28
C TYR A 53 -11.04 -2.16 -4.35
N THR A 54 -10.81 -1.01 -5.00
CA THR A 54 -9.78 -0.86 -6.03
C THR A 54 -8.38 -1.02 -5.43
N MET A 55 -8.08 -0.40 -4.29
CA MET A 55 -6.75 -0.44 -3.70
C MET A 55 -6.38 -1.84 -3.19
N VAL A 56 -7.30 -2.55 -2.54
CA VAL A 56 -7.08 -3.94 -2.10
C VAL A 56 -6.71 -4.82 -3.30
N GLY A 57 -7.47 -4.71 -4.38
CA GLY A 57 -7.19 -5.46 -5.61
C GLY A 57 -5.86 -5.11 -6.27
N ILE A 58 -5.52 -3.82 -6.34
CA ILE A 58 -4.22 -3.36 -6.83
C ILE A 58 -3.10 -3.94 -5.96
N THR A 59 -3.23 -3.90 -4.62
CA THR A 59 -2.25 -4.47 -3.70
C THR A 59 -2.09 -5.97 -3.96
N GLU A 60 -3.17 -6.75 -3.98
CA GLU A 60 -3.10 -8.21 -4.20
C GLU A 60 -2.43 -8.58 -5.53
N HIS A 61 -2.80 -7.92 -6.63
CA HIS A 61 -2.22 -8.17 -7.95
C HIS A 61 -0.74 -7.73 -8.01
N SER A 62 -0.40 -6.57 -7.46
CA SER A 62 0.98 -6.09 -7.40
C SER A 62 1.89 -7.09 -6.69
N MET A 63 1.43 -7.62 -5.55
CA MET A 63 2.23 -8.55 -4.75
C MET A 63 2.37 -9.90 -5.44
N ALA A 64 1.30 -10.40 -6.06
CA ALA A 64 1.38 -11.63 -6.84
C ALA A 64 2.43 -11.53 -7.97
N GLU A 65 2.49 -10.40 -8.69
CA GLU A 65 3.48 -10.22 -9.76
C GLU A 65 4.90 -9.95 -9.24
N ILE A 66 5.05 -9.22 -8.13
CA ILE A 66 6.35 -9.03 -7.47
C ILE A 66 6.94 -10.37 -7.03
N TYR A 67 6.15 -11.22 -6.37
CA TYR A 67 6.62 -12.56 -5.98
C TYR A 67 6.89 -13.45 -7.19
N ALA A 68 6.04 -13.42 -8.22
CA ALA A 68 6.30 -14.16 -9.45
C ALA A 68 7.61 -13.73 -10.14
N TYR A 69 7.94 -12.44 -10.08
CA TYR A 69 9.22 -11.94 -10.58
C TYR A 69 10.40 -12.44 -9.73
N ILE A 70 10.28 -12.42 -8.40
CA ILE A 70 11.31 -12.94 -7.48
C ILE A 70 11.57 -14.43 -7.76
N ASP A 71 10.52 -15.24 -7.89
CA ASP A 71 10.62 -16.67 -8.16
C ASP A 71 11.32 -16.98 -9.50
N GLN A 72 11.18 -16.08 -10.49
CA GLN A 72 11.85 -16.20 -11.79
C GLN A 72 13.32 -15.78 -11.77
N HIS A 73 13.76 -15.05 -10.74
CA HIS A 73 15.13 -14.52 -10.60
C HIS A 73 15.82 -15.13 -9.38
N ALA A 74 15.88 -16.47 -9.33
CA ALA A 74 16.53 -17.22 -8.25
C ALA A 74 18.05 -16.98 -8.16
N ASP A 75 18.66 -16.29 -9.13
CA ASP A 75 20.03 -15.79 -9.12
C ASP A 75 20.21 -14.55 -8.23
N ARG A 76 19.14 -14.05 -7.62
CA ARG A 76 19.13 -12.83 -6.81
C ARG A 76 18.42 -13.08 -5.49
N GLU A 77 18.91 -12.41 -4.45
CA GLU A 77 18.24 -12.41 -3.16
C GLU A 77 17.46 -11.10 -2.98
N PHE A 78 16.16 -11.23 -2.73
CA PHE A 78 15.26 -10.10 -2.51
C PHE A 78 14.80 -10.11 -1.05
N ILE A 79 14.94 -8.98 -0.38
CA ILE A 79 14.36 -8.75 0.95
C ILE A 79 13.23 -7.75 0.78
N LEU A 80 12.00 -8.18 1.10
CA LEU A 80 10.84 -7.30 1.11
C LEU A 80 10.48 -6.96 2.56
N LYS A 81 10.28 -5.67 2.82
CA LYS A 81 9.77 -5.17 4.09
C LYS A 81 8.43 -4.49 3.89
N PHE A 82 7.52 -4.71 4.82
CA PHE A 82 6.17 -4.14 4.81
C PHE A 82 5.96 -3.29 6.07
N SER A 83 5.35 -2.12 5.88
CA SER A 83 4.81 -1.32 6.96
C SER A 83 3.45 -0.76 6.58
N ALA A 84 2.60 -0.51 7.57
CA ALA A 84 1.28 0.01 7.37
C ALA A 84 0.94 1.04 8.44
N MET A 85 0.39 2.17 8.01
CA MET A 85 0.01 3.26 8.91
C MET A 85 -1.31 3.89 8.50
N GLU A 86 -1.95 4.51 9.47
CA GLU A 86 -3.16 5.30 9.27
C GLU A 86 -2.91 6.73 9.74
N ILE A 87 -3.29 7.70 8.91
CA ILE A 87 -3.29 9.11 9.29
C ILE A 87 -4.73 9.50 9.62
N TYR A 88 -4.96 9.89 10.85
CA TYR A 88 -6.26 10.31 11.35
C TYR A 88 -6.10 11.52 12.28
N ASN A 89 -6.87 12.58 12.03
CA ASN A 89 -6.83 13.83 12.82
C ASN A 89 -5.39 14.34 13.09
N GLU A 90 -4.57 14.40 12.03
CA GLU A 90 -3.16 14.79 12.08
C GLU A 90 -2.25 13.90 12.95
N ALA A 91 -2.74 12.74 13.41
CA ALA A 91 -1.98 11.73 14.12
C ALA A 91 -1.69 10.54 13.20
N VAL A 92 -0.45 10.03 13.26
CA VAL A 92 -0.04 8.83 12.53
C VAL A 92 -0.13 7.65 13.48
N MET A 93 -0.81 6.59 13.08
CA MET A 93 -1.01 5.37 13.86
C MET A 93 -0.35 4.19 13.14
N ASP A 94 0.31 3.32 13.90
CA ASP A 94 0.87 2.08 13.35
C ASP A 94 -0.23 1.01 13.26
N LEU A 95 -0.45 0.46 12.06
CA LEU A 95 -1.47 -0.58 11.84
C LEU A 95 -0.95 -2.00 12.10
N LEU A 96 0.35 -2.17 12.36
CA LEU A 96 0.97 -3.45 12.72
C LEU A 96 1.25 -3.57 14.23
N SER A 97 1.11 -2.46 14.97
CA SER A 97 1.28 -2.45 16.42
C SER A 97 -0.05 -2.53 17.15
N SER A 98 -0.06 -3.15 18.34
CA SER A 98 -1.17 -3.05 19.29
C SER A 98 -1.09 -1.80 20.16
N ASP A 99 0.02 -1.05 20.10
CA ASP A 99 0.20 0.22 20.78
C ASP A 99 -0.57 1.31 20.03
N ALA A 100 -1.57 1.89 20.68
CA ALA A 100 -2.39 2.99 20.15
C ALA A 100 -1.73 4.37 20.34
N THR A 101 -0.44 4.42 20.66
CA THR A 101 0.30 5.68 20.77
C THR A 101 0.59 6.26 19.39
N PRO A 102 0.21 7.52 19.11
CA PRO A 102 0.56 8.17 17.85
C PRO A 102 2.08 8.22 17.61
N LEU A 103 2.48 7.89 16.39
CA LEU A 103 3.85 7.97 15.91
C LEU A 103 4.24 9.43 15.63
N ARG A 104 5.53 9.73 15.82
CA ARG A 104 6.09 11.06 15.56
C ARG A 104 6.69 11.10 14.17
N LEU A 105 6.44 12.19 13.45
CA LEU A 105 7.21 12.51 12.24
C LEU A 105 8.49 13.26 12.65
N LEU A 106 9.59 12.86 12.03
CA LEU A 106 10.91 13.46 12.18
C LEU A 106 11.44 13.84 10.80
N ASP A 107 12.18 14.94 10.70
CA ASP A 107 12.89 15.29 9.47
C ASP A 107 14.35 14.82 9.59
N ASP A 108 14.72 13.83 8.78
CA ASP A 108 16.09 13.35 8.63
C ASP A 108 16.78 14.11 7.47
N PRO A 109 17.98 14.68 7.67
CA PRO A 109 18.67 15.44 6.63
C PRO A 109 18.99 14.68 5.34
N GLU A 110 19.14 13.35 5.41
CA GLU A 110 19.50 12.50 4.27
C GLU A 110 18.29 11.75 3.72
N LYS A 111 17.39 11.30 4.61
CA LYS A 111 16.25 10.43 4.27
C LYS A 111 14.94 11.20 4.07
N GLY A 112 14.93 12.50 4.38
CA GLY A 112 13.72 13.31 4.38
C GLY A 112 12.82 13.00 5.58
N THR A 113 11.51 13.15 5.42
CA THR A 113 10.56 12.88 6.51
C THR A 113 10.49 11.39 6.84
N VAL A 114 10.72 11.04 8.10
CA VAL A 114 10.73 9.68 8.65
C VAL A 114 9.67 9.55 9.74
N VAL A 115 8.99 8.42 9.79
CA VAL A 115 8.05 8.09 10.87
C VAL A 115 8.81 7.30 11.95
N GLU A 116 8.94 7.88 13.13
CA GLU A 116 9.66 7.28 14.25
C GLU A 116 8.92 6.04 14.76
N LYS A 117 9.65 4.94 14.97
CA LYS A 117 9.14 3.66 15.52
C LYS A 117 8.02 3.00 14.71
N LEU A 118 7.86 3.35 13.43
CA LEU A 118 6.98 2.60 12.54
C LEU A 118 7.48 1.15 12.43
N THR A 119 6.59 0.20 12.70
CA THR A 119 6.87 -1.22 12.59
C THR A 119 7.15 -1.59 11.13
N GLU A 120 8.29 -2.23 10.88
CA GLU A 120 8.66 -2.77 9.57
C GLU A 120 8.85 -4.29 9.68
N GLU A 121 7.93 -5.05 9.07
CA GLU A 121 7.96 -6.50 9.06
C GLU A 121 8.67 -7.02 7.81
N THR A 122 9.61 -7.96 7.97
CA THR A 122 10.24 -8.61 6.82
C THR A 122 9.34 -9.73 6.30
N LEU A 123 8.94 -9.64 5.04
CA LEU A 123 8.03 -10.60 4.43
C LEU A 123 8.76 -11.92 4.16
N ARG A 124 8.11 -13.03 4.54
CA ARG A 124 8.63 -14.40 4.35
C ARG A 124 8.19 -14.97 3.01
N ASP A 125 6.91 -14.76 2.69
CA ASP A 125 6.25 -15.22 1.49
C ASP A 125 4.97 -14.40 1.25
N LYS A 126 4.27 -14.70 0.15
CA LYS A 126 2.99 -14.07 -0.19
C LYS A 126 1.91 -14.27 0.89
N GLY A 127 1.90 -15.42 1.57
CA GLY A 127 0.94 -15.72 2.63
C GLY A 127 1.13 -14.82 3.84
N HIS A 128 2.39 -14.59 4.25
CA HIS A 128 2.72 -13.68 5.33
C HIS A 128 2.19 -12.27 5.09
N LEU A 129 2.25 -11.77 3.86
CA LEU A 129 1.69 -10.46 3.55
C LEU A 129 0.16 -10.41 3.68
N LEU A 130 -0.54 -11.45 3.23
CA LEU A 130 -2.00 -11.53 3.38
C LEU A 130 -2.40 -11.55 4.87
N GLU A 131 -1.62 -12.24 5.70
CA GLU A 131 -1.79 -12.20 7.17
C GLU A 131 -1.64 -10.78 7.71
N LEU A 132 -0.57 -10.06 7.32
CA LEU A 132 -0.33 -8.68 7.76
C LEU A 132 -1.43 -7.72 7.28
N LEU A 133 -1.93 -7.86 6.05
CA LEU A 133 -3.06 -7.07 5.55
C LEU A 133 -4.32 -7.31 6.38
N ALA A 134 -4.59 -8.55 6.78
CA ALA A 134 -5.70 -8.88 7.66
C ALA A 134 -5.52 -8.28 9.08
N VAL A 135 -4.29 -8.25 9.61
CA VAL A 135 -3.98 -7.54 10.86
C VAL A 135 -4.27 -6.04 10.73
N CYS A 136 -3.82 -5.40 9.66
CA CYS A 136 -4.06 -3.98 9.42
C CYS A 136 -5.57 -3.65 9.37
N GLU A 137 -6.35 -4.49 8.68
CA GLU A 137 -7.80 -4.31 8.58
C GLU A 137 -8.47 -4.48 9.95
N ALA A 138 -8.06 -5.48 10.74
CA ALA A 138 -8.57 -5.67 12.09
C ALA A 138 -8.24 -4.48 13.01
N GLN A 139 -7.00 -3.97 12.94
CA GLN A 139 -6.59 -2.81 13.75
C GLN A 139 -7.35 -1.55 13.36
N ARG A 140 -7.56 -1.34 12.06
CA ARG A 140 -8.38 -0.24 11.57
C ARG A 140 -9.81 -0.30 12.11
N GLN A 141 -10.45 -1.48 12.08
CA GLN A 141 -11.81 -1.66 12.60
C GLN A 141 -11.89 -1.41 14.12
N ILE A 142 -10.86 -1.79 14.87
CA ILE A 142 -10.76 -1.49 16.30
C ILE A 142 -10.65 0.02 16.52
N GLY A 143 -9.80 0.72 15.76
CA GLY A 143 -9.67 2.18 15.81
C GLY A 143 -10.98 2.90 15.51
N GLU A 144 -11.69 2.49 14.45
CA GLU A 144 -13.01 3.02 14.07
C GLU A 144 -14.04 2.84 15.20
N THR A 145 -14.06 1.66 15.83
CA THR A 145 -15.01 1.37 16.91
C THR A 145 -14.68 2.14 18.19
N ALA A 146 -13.39 2.24 18.55
CA ALA A 146 -12.93 2.96 19.74
C ALA A 146 -13.17 4.47 19.64
N LEU A 147 -13.12 5.02 18.43
CA LEU A 147 -13.27 6.45 18.17
C LEU A 147 -14.71 6.84 17.75
N ASN A 148 -15.64 5.88 17.63
CA ASN A 148 -17.00 6.07 17.07
C ASN A 148 -16.99 6.65 15.63
N GLU A 149 -16.14 6.11 14.77
CA GLU A 149 -15.82 6.74 13.50
C GLU A 149 -15.87 5.81 12.29
N THR A 150 -15.91 6.46 11.11
CA THR A 150 -16.01 5.82 9.81
C THR A 150 -14.68 5.97 9.08
N SER A 151 -14.17 4.88 8.48
CA SER A 151 -13.03 4.80 7.55
C SER A 151 -12.85 5.96 6.56
N SER A 152 -13.92 6.71 6.26
CA SER A 152 -13.91 7.88 5.39
C SER A 152 -13.07 9.07 5.84
N ARG A 153 -12.72 9.15 7.13
CA ARG A 153 -12.00 10.30 7.72
C ARG A 153 -10.51 10.06 7.93
N SER A 154 -10.05 8.84 7.66
CA SER A 154 -8.66 8.45 7.82
C SER A 154 -8.04 8.08 6.47
N HIS A 155 -6.72 8.23 6.38
CA HIS A 155 -5.93 7.86 5.22
C HIS A 155 -5.05 6.66 5.55
N GLN A 156 -5.28 5.54 4.89
CA GLN A 156 -4.45 4.35 5.03
C GLN A 156 -3.28 4.40 4.04
N ILE A 157 -2.08 4.14 4.54
CA ILE A 157 -0.86 4.05 3.74
C ILE A 157 -0.23 2.67 3.98
N LEU A 158 -0.11 1.90 2.91
CA LEU A 158 0.61 0.63 2.89
C LEU A 158 1.94 0.86 2.16
N ARG A 159 3.04 0.47 2.77
CA ARG A 159 4.39 0.67 2.23
C ARG A 159 5.10 -0.66 2.08
N LEU A 160 5.57 -0.93 0.87
CA LEU A 160 6.48 -2.03 0.56
C LEU A 160 7.84 -1.46 0.19
N VAL A 161 8.90 -2.00 0.79
CA VAL A 161 10.29 -1.67 0.46
C VAL A 161 11.00 -2.95 0.04
N GLY A 162 11.52 -2.95 -1.19
CA GLY A 162 12.39 -4.02 -1.67
C GLY A 162 13.86 -3.62 -1.58
N ALA A 163 14.71 -4.53 -1.09
CA ALA A 163 16.15 -4.44 -1.20
C ALA A 163 16.67 -5.63 -2.02
N LEU A 164 17.52 -5.33 -3.01
CA LEU A 164 18.24 -6.33 -3.80
C LEU A 164 19.59 -6.58 -3.15
N MET A 165 19.82 -7.82 -2.72
CA MET A 165 21.10 -8.28 -2.20
C MET A 165 21.86 -8.92 -3.35
N ALA A 166 23.07 -8.43 -3.64
CA ALA A 166 23.97 -9.11 -4.55
C ALA A 166 24.48 -10.39 -3.88
N LEU A 167 24.36 -11.53 -4.55
CA LEU A 167 24.99 -12.77 -4.07
C LEU A 167 26.50 -12.53 -3.96
N SER A 168 27.01 -12.53 -2.74
CA SER A 168 28.46 -12.63 -2.49
C SER A 168 28.90 -14.03 -2.92
N HIS A 169 29.54 -14.13 -4.08
CA HIS A 169 30.37 -15.28 -4.43
C HIS A 169 31.65 -15.30 -3.60
#